data_AF-A0A162IBI7-F1
#
_entry.id   AF-A0A162IBI7-F1
#
_cell.length_a   1.000
_cell.length_b   1.000
_cell.length_c   1.000
_cell.angle_alpha   90.00
_cell.angle_beta   90.00
_cell.angle_gamma   90.00
#
_symmetry.space_group_name_H-M   'P 1'
#
loop_
_entity.id
_entity.type
_entity.pdbx_description
1 polymer ?
#
loop_
_entity_poly.entity_id
_entity_poly.type
_entity_poly.pdbx_seq_one_letter_code
_entity_poly.pdbx_strand_id
1 'polypeptide(L)'
;MAPPRLSIHPPLLNTACPWATSADDLAALLACPSTGAVTTRTSLLRGFAHDDAVHRYAFLDGHNNRTTTTTTISGNKNSNNYNYNYNDNDNNATTITSSSNGSNTMSDDGPDSNEKTGLGRSTGTITTSGGGAVSSINSFGYSPHNLEYYLSAVQALSAKRQQQQHPGARRTKTVIVSVTGSPGEVAECYARILAVSLGGGAGAAAAASSPTRLHQSTTTTTSFTTQTPSQHPRDSQSPCRRGPPTPPPLPLPLPLAMEINLSCPNIPGLSPPGYPSSSSASSSSPSSSSSLGGSSSSSSLRAFLAALPREPLIPIGIKLPPYTYAEQISSLGATLRDFAATLSFVTATNTLGMCVAGGVQGGLAGEALHPLALGNVTALRRMLDSSSNNEVLRHIAVLGVGGVVDAQGYRRMREAGAEAVGLATALGVHGVDVFRKIERQLGSEW
;
A
#
# COMPACT_ATOMS: atom_id res chain seq x y z
N MET A 1 -12.45 -2.44 -21.96
CA MET A 1 -12.65 -3.59 -21.06
C MET A 1 -12.43 -3.13 -19.62
N ALA A 2 -13.04 -3.77 -18.61
CA ALA A 2 -12.66 -3.51 -17.22
C ALA A 2 -11.26 -4.11 -16.94
N PRO A 3 -10.40 -3.46 -16.13
CA PRO A 3 -9.07 -3.98 -15.82
C PRO A 3 -9.13 -5.28 -15.00
N PRO A 4 -8.02 -6.04 -14.93
CA PRO A 4 -7.92 -7.23 -14.09
C PRO A 4 -8.30 -6.91 -12.64
N ARG A 5 -9.18 -7.73 -12.04
CA ARG A 5 -9.64 -7.51 -10.65
C ARG A 5 -8.60 -7.99 -9.65
N LEU A 6 -8.49 -7.26 -8.54
CA LEU A 6 -7.73 -7.70 -7.37
C LEU A 6 -8.62 -8.60 -6.51
N SER A 7 -8.19 -9.83 -6.22
CA SER A 7 -8.89 -10.73 -5.30
C SER A 7 -8.09 -10.92 -4.02
N ILE A 8 -8.73 -10.72 -2.87
CA ILE A 8 -8.12 -10.84 -1.54
C ILE A 8 -9.05 -11.68 -0.69
N HIS A 9 -8.60 -12.88 -0.30
CA HIS A 9 -9.33 -13.73 0.64
C HIS A 9 -8.36 -14.52 1.54
N PRO A 10 -8.48 -14.41 2.88
CA PRO A 10 -9.41 -13.53 3.61
C PRO A 10 -9.16 -12.04 3.33
N PRO A 11 -10.17 -11.15 3.39
CA PRO A 11 -10.07 -9.71 3.06
C PRO A 11 -9.30 -8.88 4.10
N LEU A 12 -8.15 -9.39 4.52
CA LEU A 12 -7.24 -8.81 5.48
C LEU A 12 -5.81 -8.94 4.95
N LEU A 13 -5.03 -7.88 5.01
CA LEU A 13 -3.68 -7.81 4.48
C LEU A 13 -2.83 -6.81 5.27
N ASN A 14 -1.52 -6.79 5.04
CA ASN A 14 -0.73 -5.63 5.39
C ASN A 14 -0.85 -4.56 4.28
N THR A 15 -0.74 -3.28 4.65
CA THR A 15 -0.50 -2.21 3.67
C THR A 15 1.00 -2.03 3.44
N ALA A 16 1.42 -1.29 2.41
CA ALA A 16 2.83 -0.92 2.22
C ALA A 16 3.38 -0.20 3.47
N CYS A 17 4.35 -0.83 4.15
CA CYS A 17 4.84 -0.40 5.46
C CYS A 17 6.25 -0.96 5.77
N PRO A 18 6.94 -0.49 6.83
CA PRO A 18 8.27 -0.95 7.23
C PRO A 18 8.36 -2.45 7.56
N TRP A 19 7.28 -3.05 8.05
CA TRP A 19 7.21 -4.47 8.44
C TRP A 19 6.95 -5.41 7.25
N ALA A 20 7.30 -4.96 6.04
CA ALA A 20 7.24 -5.71 4.78
C ALA A 20 8.46 -5.36 3.90
N THR A 21 9.62 -5.15 4.53
CA THR A 21 10.84 -4.68 3.86
C THR A 21 11.73 -5.84 3.40
N SER A 22 11.92 -6.83 4.25
CA SER A 22 12.84 -7.94 4.00
C SER A 22 12.13 -9.19 3.46
N ALA A 23 12.88 -10.08 2.82
CA ALA A 23 12.36 -11.37 2.38
C ALA A 23 11.73 -12.19 3.52
N ASP A 24 12.25 -12.09 4.75
CA ASP A 24 11.71 -12.75 5.93
C ASP A 24 10.37 -12.15 6.37
N ASP A 25 10.22 -10.82 6.31
CA ASP A 25 8.94 -10.15 6.57
C ASP A 25 7.87 -10.65 5.58
N LEU A 26 8.22 -10.69 4.28
CA LEU A 26 7.33 -11.17 3.23
C LEU A 26 6.98 -12.66 3.42
N ALA A 27 7.96 -13.49 3.79
CA ALA A 27 7.74 -14.90 4.07
C ALA A 27 6.76 -15.10 5.23
N ALA A 28 6.94 -14.37 6.34
CA ALA A 28 6.07 -14.44 7.51
C ALA A 28 4.62 -14.01 7.17
N LEU A 29 4.47 -12.91 6.42
CA LEU A 29 3.16 -12.43 5.95
C LEU A 29 2.49 -13.43 4.99
N LEU A 30 3.24 -14.01 4.06
CA LEU A 30 2.74 -15.02 3.12
C LEU A 30 2.38 -16.34 3.81
N ALA A 31 3.04 -16.70 4.90
CA ALA A 31 2.75 -17.88 5.70
C ALA A 31 1.52 -17.72 6.61
N CYS A 32 1.20 -16.49 7.03
CA CYS A 32 0.08 -16.24 7.95
C CYS A 32 -1.28 -16.60 7.31
N PRO A 33 -2.04 -17.61 7.79
CA PRO A 33 -3.29 -18.04 7.16
C PRO A 33 -4.35 -16.93 7.05
N SER A 34 -4.33 -16.00 8.00
CA SER A 34 -5.28 -14.90 8.16
C SER A 34 -5.02 -13.71 7.24
N THR A 35 -3.99 -13.75 6.38
CA THR A 35 -3.77 -12.74 5.33
C THR A 35 -4.21 -13.27 3.97
N GLY A 36 -4.98 -12.50 3.21
CA GLY A 36 -5.38 -12.85 1.84
C GLY A 36 -4.48 -12.27 0.75
N ALA A 37 -3.71 -11.24 1.08
CA ALA A 37 -2.70 -10.64 0.20
C ALA A 37 -1.54 -10.09 1.05
N VAL A 38 -0.42 -9.79 0.38
CA VAL A 38 0.76 -9.17 1.00
C VAL A 38 1.19 -7.98 0.17
N THR A 39 1.41 -6.84 0.80
CA THR A 39 1.92 -5.63 0.12
C THR A 39 3.38 -5.41 0.47
N THR A 40 4.27 -5.23 -0.50
CA THR A 40 5.67 -4.91 -0.21
C THR A 40 5.81 -3.49 0.37
N ARG A 41 6.89 -3.19 1.08
CA ARG A 41 7.25 -1.79 1.32
C ARG A 41 7.43 -1.07 -0.02
N THR A 42 6.99 0.19 -0.09
CA THR A 42 7.12 0.99 -1.30
C THR A 42 8.59 1.12 -1.70
N SER A 43 8.92 0.70 -2.92
CA SER A 43 10.27 0.71 -3.47
C SER A 43 10.42 1.71 -4.63
N LEU A 44 11.66 2.19 -4.84
CA LEU A 44 12.06 2.89 -6.05
C LEU A 44 12.89 1.95 -6.93
N LEU A 45 13.04 2.28 -8.22
CA LEU A 45 13.92 1.53 -9.13
C LEU A 45 15.36 1.42 -8.62
N ARG A 46 15.85 2.43 -7.89
CA ARG A 46 17.23 2.49 -7.37
C ARG A 46 17.32 2.29 -5.85
N GLY A 47 16.21 2.05 -5.18
CA GLY A 47 16.13 2.06 -3.72
C GLY A 47 16.15 3.48 -3.15
N PHE A 48 15.92 3.58 -1.84
CA PHE A 48 15.90 4.83 -1.09
C PHE A 48 17.14 4.93 -0.21
N ALA A 49 17.76 6.11 -0.14
CA ALA A 49 18.86 6.36 0.77
C ALA A 49 18.34 6.49 2.22
N HIS A 50 18.00 5.35 2.82
CA HIS A 50 17.54 5.30 4.20
C HIS A 50 18.68 5.61 5.15
N ASP A 51 18.34 6.32 6.22
CA ASP A 51 19.25 6.77 7.27
C ASP A 51 18.46 6.73 8.57
N ASP A 52 18.82 5.81 9.47
CA ASP A 52 18.11 5.57 10.73
C ASP A 52 18.16 6.78 11.68
N ALA A 53 19.12 7.70 11.51
CA ALA A 53 19.21 8.92 12.30
C ALA A 53 18.16 9.97 11.86
N VAL A 54 17.76 9.95 10.58
CA VAL A 54 16.81 10.89 9.98
C VAL A 54 15.40 10.29 9.91
N HIS A 55 15.32 9.03 9.50
CA HIS A 55 14.09 8.32 9.18
C HIS A 55 13.59 7.55 10.41
N ARG A 56 12.87 8.26 11.27
CA ARG A 56 12.51 7.78 12.60
C ARG A 56 11.03 7.42 12.68
N TYR A 57 10.68 6.71 13.74
CA TYR A 57 9.31 6.44 14.11
C TYR A 57 9.17 6.30 15.61
N ALA A 58 7.94 6.44 16.09
CA ALA A 58 7.58 6.18 17.46
C ALA A 58 6.19 5.56 17.51
N PHE A 59 6.01 4.58 18.40
CA PHE A 59 4.68 4.16 18.80
C PHE A 59 4.17 5.06 19.93
N LEU A 60 2.88 5.35 19.89
CA LEU A 60 2.20 6.28 20.77
C LEU A 60 1.15 5.52 21.59
N ASP A 61 1.18 5.73 22.90
CA ASP A 61 0.12 5.30 23.82
C ASP A 61 -1.15 6.16 23.60
N GLY A 62 -2.28 5.49 23.40
CA GLY A 62 -3.56 6.11 23.08
C GLY A 62 -4.17 6.97 24.20
N HIS A 63 -3.69 6.85 25.45
CA HIS A 63 -4.25 7.61 26.57
C HIS A 63 -3.51 8.92 26.88
N ASN A 64 -2.22 9.00 26.57
CA ASN A 64 -1.39 10.16 26.96
C ASN A 64 -0.50 10.72 25.84
N ASN A 65 -0.60 10.22 24.59
CA ASN A 65 0.33 10.52 23.49
C ASN A 65 1.81 10.34 23.88
N ARG A 66 2.08 9.55 24.93
CA ARG A 66 3.42 9.31 25.43
C ARG A 66 4.06 8.19 24.61
N THR A 67 5.32 8.38 24.22
CA THR A 67 6.06 7.37 23.48
C THR A 67 6.30 6.15 24.36
N THR A 68 5.92 4.99 23.86
CA THR A 68 6.04 3.73 24.62
C THR A 68 7.42 3.10 24.44
N THR A 69 8.13 3.38 23.34
CA THR A 69 9.55 3.01 23.14
C THR A 69 10.18 3.83 22.01
N THR A 70 11.35 4.45 22.22
CA THR A 70 12.22 4.97 21.16
C THR A 70 13.32 3.95 20.94
N THR A 71 13.13 3.00 20.02
CA THR A 71 14.19 2.04 19.66
C THR A 71 14.89 2.53 18.40
N THR A 72 16.08 3.12 18.56
CA THR A 72 17.04 3.21 17.46
C THR A 72 17.58 1.80 17.24
N ILE A 73 17.16 1.10 16.18
CA ILE A 73 17.70 -0.22 15.85
C ILE A 73 19.06 -0.03 15.18
N SER A 74 20.12 0.01 15.99
CA SER A 74 21.49 -0.25 15.53
C SER A 74 21.85 -1.69 15.91
N GLY A 75 22.12 -2.53 14.91
CA GLY A 75 22.92 -3.75 15.09
C GLY A 75 22.22 -5.00 15.62
N ASN A 76 22.29 -6.05 14.78
CA ASN A 76 22.16 -7.49 15.10
C ASN A 76 20.74 -8.03 15.37
N LYS A 77 20.04 -8.39 14.29
CA LYS A 77 18.88 -9.30 14.34
C LYS A 77 19.36 -10.73 14.62
N ASN A 78 19.69 -11.02 15.87
CA ASN A 78 19.79 -12.38 16.36
C ASN A 78 19.31 -12.40 17.81
N SER A 79 18.01 -12.64 18.00
CA SER A 79 17.37 -13.33 19.12
C SER A 79 15.88 -12.97 19.17
N ASN A 80 15.03 -13.96 18.88
CA ASN A 80 13.63 -13.93 19.25
C ASN A 80 13.51 -13.78 20.77
N ASN A 81 13.09 -12.62 21.26
CA ASN A 81 12.41 -12.54 22.55
C ASN A 81 11.62 -11.24 22.70
N TYR A 82 10.37 -11.24 22.23
CA TYR A 82 9.35 -10.31 22.72
C TYR A 82 8.25 -11.14 23.35
N ASN A 83 8.47 -11.49 24.62
CA ASN A 83 7.47 -12.14 25.44
C ASN A 83 6.59 -11.06 26.07
N TYR A 84 5.52 -10.68 25.38
CA TYR A 84 4.37 -10.04 26.03
C TYR A 84 3.39 -11.16 26.39
N ASN A 85 3.38 -11.55 27.66
CA ASN A 85 2.31 -12.35 28.22
C ASN A 85 1.01 -11.55 28.15
N TYR A 86 0.22 -11.79 27.11
CA TYR A 86 -1.17 -11.37 27.04
C TYR A 86 -1.96 -12.37 27.90
N ASN A 87 -2.31 -11.99 29.11
CA ASN A 87 -3.26 -12.76 29.91
C ASN A 87 -4.64 -12.58 29.27
N ASP A 88 -5.09 -13.59 28.52
CA ASP A 88 -6.49 -13.74 28.11
C ASP A 88 -7.34 -13.94 29.37
N ASN A 89 -7.98 -12.87 29.85
CA ASN A 89 -9.11 -12.93 30.79
C ASN A 89 -9.90 -11.61 30.80
N ASP A 90 -10.52 -11.27 29.67
CA ASP A 90 -11.60 -10.29 29.63
C ASP A 90 -12.86 -10.95 29.07
N ASN A 91 -13.43 -11.86 29.86
CA ASN A 91 -14.85 -12.17 29.81
C ASN A 91 -15.58 -11.12 30.66
N ASN A 92 -15.96 -9.99 30.08
CA ASN A 92 -17.01 -9.16 30.69
C ASN A 92 -18.26 -9.22 29.82
N ALA A 93 -19.14 -10.14 30.20
CA ALA A 93 -20.51 -10.18 29.74
C ALA A 93 -21.25 -8.94 30.26
N THR A 94 -21.69 -8.08 29.34
CA THR A 94 -22.56 -6.95 29.65
C THR A 94 -23.90 -7.48 30.17
N THR A 95 -24.06 -7.48 31.49
CA THR A 95 -25.35 -7.76 32.13
C THR A 95 -26.20 -6.50 32.04
N ILE A 96 -27.31 -6.58 31.30
CA ILE A 96 -28.37 -5.58 31.28
C ILE A 96 -29.15 -5.73 32.57
N THR A 97 -29.08 -4.73 33.46
CA THR A 97 -30.05 -4.57 34.54
C THR A 97 -30.92 -3.35 34.24
N SER A 98 -32.16 -3.63 33.85
CA SER A 98 -33.27 -2.69 33.82
C SER A 98 -33.74 -2.38 35.24
N SER A 99 -33.93 -1.10 35.56
CA SER A 99 -34.88 -0.69 36.60
C SER A 99 -35.45 0.70 36.30
N SER A 100 -36.77 0.75 36.40
CA SER A 100 -37.73 1.77 35.98
C SER A 100 -37.98 2.88 37.00
N ASN A 101 -38.49 4.01 36.48
CA ASN A 101 -39.41 5.00 37.05
C ASN A 101 -39.02 5.84 38.28
N GLY A 102 -39.23 7.16 38.14
CA GLY A 102 -39.40 8.07 39.27
C GLY A 102 -39.28 9.56 38.89
N SER A 103 -40.35 10.14 38.37
CA SER A 103 -40.56 11.60 38.20
C SER A 103 -40.72 12.33 39.54
N ASN A 104 -40.08 13.49 39.73
CA ASN A 104 -40.70 14.78 40.12
C ASN A 104 -39.71 15.84 40.68
N THR A 105 -39.73 17.01 40.03
CA THR A 105 -39.82 18.42 40.51
C THR A 105 -39.00 18.96 41.72
N MET A 106 -38.35 20.12 41.45
CA MET A 106 -38.12 21.36 42.25
C MET A 106 -37.72 21.24 43.74
N SER A 107 -36.70 21.93 44.26
CA SER A 107 -36.62 23.41 44.46
C SER A 107 -35.31 23.80 45.17
N ASP A 108 -35.02 25.11 45.17
CA ASP A 108 -34.01 25.93 45.88
C ASP A 108 -33.31 25.34 47.13
N ASP A 109 -32.00 25.57 47.27
CA ASP A 109 -31.45 26.68 48.08
C ASP A 109 -29.90 26.63 48.14
N GLY A 110 -29.30 27.82 48.19
CA GLY A 110 -27.85 28.02 48.30
C GLY A 110 -27.29 27.88 49.73
N PRO A 111 -26.15 28.52 50.03
CA PRO A 111 -24.88 27.84 50.26
C PRO A 111 -24.47 27.85 51.74
N ASP A 112 -23.64 26.89 52.17
CA ASP A 112 -22.77 27.16 53.31
C ASP A 112 -21.47 26.35 53.35
N SER A 113 -20.43 27.10 53.68
CA SER A 113 -19.05 26.70 53.91
C SER A 113 -18.87 25.94 55.21
N ASN A 114 -18.11 24.84 55.20
CA ASN A 114 -17.16 24.57 56.27
C ASN A 114 -16.16 23.48 55.90
N GLU A 115 -14.88 23.85 55.98
CA GLU A 115 -13.76 22.91 56.10
C GLU A 115 -13.97 21.99 57.30
N LYS A 116 -13.87 20.69 57.08
CA LYS A 116 -13.46 19.76 58.13
C LYS A 116 -12.47 18.75 57.56
N THR A 117 -11.24 18.93 58.00
CA THR A 117 -10.11 18.01 57.91
C THR A 117 -10.49 16.62 58.39
N GLY A 118 -10.46 15.65 57.48
CA GLY A 118 -10.59 14.22 57.78
C GLY A 118 -9.69 13.42 56.85
N LEU A 119 -8.51 13.05 57.35
CA LEU A 119 -7.58 12.10 56.73
C LEU A 119 -8.25 10.72 56.63
N GLY A 120 -9.06 10.53 55.60
CA GLY A 120 -9.52 9.22 55.13
C GLY A 120 -8.57 8.71 54.07
N ARG A 121 -7.62 7.86 54.46
CA ARG A 121 -6.72 7.14 53.54
C ARG A 121 -7.54 6.12 52.75
N SER A 122 -8.21 6.59 51.71
CA SER A 122 -8.76 5.74 50.66
C SER A 122 -7.58 5.10 49.93
N THR A 123 -7.37 3.80 50.15
CA THR A 123 -6.59 2.97 49.25
C THR A 123 -7.39 2.81 47.95
N GLY A 124 -7.50 3.90 47.19
CA GLY A 124 -7.89 3.86 45.80
C GLY A 124 -6.76 3.19 45.04
N THR A 125 -6.92 1.90 44.74
CA THR A 125 -6.13 1.25 43.71
C THR A 125 -6.33 2.04 42.43
N ILE A 126 -5.35 2.86 42.07
CA ILE A 126 -5.27 3.42 40.72
C ILE A 126 -5.01 2.22 39.81
N THR A 127 -6.08 1.65 39.25
CA THR A 127 -5.99 0.76 38.11
C THR A 127 -5.50 1.59 36.94
N THR A 128 -4.18 1.62 36.73
CA THR A 128 -3.61 2.03 35.46
C THR A 128 -4.02 0.99 34.44
N SER A 129 -5.12 1.23 33.71
CA SER A 129 -5.43 0.49 32.49
C SER A 129 -4.26 0.72 31.53
N GLY A 130 -3.36 -0.25 31.44
CA GLY A 130 -2.18 -0.21 30.57
C GLY A 130 -2.62 -0.27 29.12
N GLY A 131 -3.04 0.86 28.57
CA GLY A 131 -3.30 1.03 27.15
C GLY A 131 -2.00 0.80 26.39
N GLY A 132 -1.91 -0.32 25.68
CA GLY A 132 -0.76 -0.60 24.82
C GLY A 132 -0.62 0.46 23.73
N ALA A 133 0.56 0.55 23.12
CA ALA A 133 0.77 1.48 22.01
C ALA A 133 -0.12 1.08 20.82
N VAL A 134 -1.00 1.99 20.38
CA VAL A 134 -2.02 1.72 19.35
C VAL A 134 -1.94 2.71 18.18
N SER A 135 -1.16 3.76 18.35
CA SER A 135 -0.90 4.78 17.33
C SER A 135 0.59 4.86 17.00
N SER A 136 0.94 5.49 15.88
CA SER A 136 2.33 5.72 15.50
C SER A 136 2.52 7.04 14.78
N ILE A 137 3.73 7.56 14.85
CA ILE A 137 4.20 8.68 14.04
C ILE A 137 5.51 8.29 13.35
N ASN A 138 5.72 8.69 12.10
CA ASN A 138 6.92 8.29 11.37
C ASN A 138 7.36 9.27 10.27
N SER A 139 8.67 9.28 10.02
CA SER A 139 9.35 9.95 8.90
C SER A 139 10.16 8.96 8.06
N PHE A 140 9.71 7.70 7.96
CA PHE A 140 10.52 6.56 7.47
C PHE A 140 11.05 6.65 6.02
N GLY A 141 10.43 7.46 5.17
CA GLY A 141 10.68 7.42 3.72
C GLY A 141 10.37 6.06 3.10
N TYR A 142 11.01 5.74 1.98
CA TYR A 142 10.75 4.53 1.19
C TYR A 142 11.74 3.40 1.50
N SER A 143 11.54 2.24 0.88
CA SER A 143 12.40 1.07 1.07
C SER A 143 13.87 1.33 0.70
N PRO A 144 14.85 0.92 1.53
CA PRO A 144 16.25 0.93 1.15
C PRO A 144 16.55 -0.01 -0.02
N HIS A 145 15.81 -1.12 -0.11
CA HIS A 145 15.89 -2.04 -1.23
C HIS A 145 15.17 -1.49 -2.46
N ASN A 146 15.76 -1.74 -3.63
CA ASN A 146 15.19 -1.40 -4.93
C ASN A 146 14.08 -2.38 -5.35
N LEU A 147 13.37 -2.06 -6.44
CA LEU A 147 12.33 -2.94 -6.98
C LEU A 147 12.82 -4.37 -7.26
N GLU A 148 14.05 -4.51 -7.78
CA GLU A 148 14.60 -5.81 -8.18
C GLU A 148 14.74 -6.77 -7.00
N TYR A 149 15.16 -6.26 -5.84
CA TYR A 149 15.19 -7.04 -4.61
C TYR A 149 13.83 -7.67 -4.28
N TYR A 150 12.74 -6.89 -4.36
CA TYR A 150 11.40 -7.39 -4.07
C TYR A 150 10.93 -8.41 -5.09
N LEU A 151 11.17 -8.18 -6.37
CA LEU A 151 10.81 -9.12 -7.44
C LEU A 151 11.55 -10.45 -7.26
N SER A 152 12.86 -10.39 -7.02
CA SER A 152 13.69 -11.57 -6.74
C SER A 152 13.23 -12.32 -5.48
N ALA A 153 12.90 -11.62 -4.39
CA ALA A 153 12.39 -12.22 -3.16
C ALA A 153 11.05 -12.93 -3.40
N VAL A 154 10.13 -12.30 -4.12
CA VAL A 154 8.81 -12.88 -4.45
C VAL A 154 8.96 -14.11 -5.35
N GLN A 155 9.83 -14.06 -6.36
CA GLN A 155 10.14 -15.23 -7.19
C GLN A 155 10.67 -16.40 -6.36
N ALA A 156 11.64 -16.15 -5.47
CA ALA A 156 12.21 -17.18 -4.60
C ALA A 156 11.16 -17.80 -3.66
N LEU A 157 10.30 -16.96 -3.06
CA LEU A 157 9.21 -17.43 -2.18
C LEU A 157 8.15 -18.22 -2.95
N SER A 158 7.85 -17.80 -4.18
CA SER A 158 6.92 -18.51 -5.07
C SER A 158 7.44 -19.91 -5.43
N ALA A 159 8.72 -20.02 -5.80
CA ALA A 159 9.38 -21.29 -6.11
C ALA A 159 9.43 -22.23 -4.90
N LYS A 160 9.82 -21.73 -3.72
CA LYS A 160 9.78 -22.51 -2.46
C LYS A 160 8.39 -23.04 -2.17
N ARG A 161 7.35 -22.23 -2.40
CA ARG A 161 5.95 -22.65 -2.18
C ARG A 161 5.54 -23.76 -3.13
N GLN A 162 5.87 -23.68 -4.42
CA GLN A 162 5.56 -24.77 -5.37
C GLN A 162 6.18 -26.10 -4.94
N GLN A 163 7.43 -26.09 -4.47
CA GLN A 163 8.12 -27.29 -4.01
C GLN A 163 7.47 -27.93 -2.77
N GLN A 164 6.76 -27.13 -1.96
CA GLN A 164 6.16 -27.56 -0.69
C GLN A 164 4.66 -27.90 -0.81
N GLN A 165 4.03 -27.74 -1.96
CA GLN A 165 2.58 -27.97 -2.09
C GLN A 165 2.22 -29.47 -2.17
N HIS A 166 1.40 -29.92 -1.21
CA HIS A 166 0.61 -31.16 -1.30
C HIS A 166 -0.70 -30.91 -2.10
N PRO A 167 -1.36 -31.95 -2.66
CA PRO A 167 -2.51 -31.84 -3.59
C PRO A 167 -3.82 -31.22 -3.06
N GLY A 168 -3.80 -30.48 -1.95
CA GLY A 168 -4.95 -29.78 -1.36
C GLY A 168 -4.66 -28.32 -0.98
N ALA A 169 -3.64 -27.70 -1.59
CA ALA A 169 -3.11 -26.42 -1.16
C ALA A 169 -4.12 -25.25 -1.25
N ARG A 170 -4.25 -24.54 -0.13
CA ARG A 170 -5.00 -23.29 0.09
C ARG A 170 -4.75 -22.26 -1.03
N ARG A 171 -5.79 -21.50 -1.43
CA ARG A 171 -5.77 -20.45 -2.47
C ARG A 171 -4.47 -19.61 -2.44
N THR A 172 -3.94 -19.31 -3.61
CA THR A 172 -2.73 -18.48 -3.77
C THR A 172 -3.04 -17.04 -3.37
N LYS A 173 -2.12 -16.42 -2.61
CA LYS A 173 -2.23 -15.03 -2.18
C LYS A 173 -1.64 -14.12 -3.24
N THR A 174 -2.31 -13.00 -3.50
CA THR A 174 -1.75 -11.95 -4.35
C THR A 174 -0.64 -11.22 -3.61
N VAL A 175 0.47 -10.94 -4.29
CA VAL A 175 1.49 -10.00 -3.81
C VAL A 175 1.30 -8.66 -4.53
N ILE A 176 1.03 -7.62 -3.76
CA ILE A 176 0.91 -6.25 -4.24
C ILE A 176 2.29 -5.59 -4.12
N VAL A 177 2.95 -5.35 -5.25
CA VAL A 177 4.26 -4.69 -5.29
C VAL A 177 4.04 -3.17 -5.25
N SER A 178 4.35 -2.55 -4.12
CA SER A 178 4.21 -1.11 -3.92
C SER A 178 5.43 -0.37 -4.47
N VAL A 179 5.21 0.62 -5.34
CA VAL A 179 6.27 1.38 -6.02
C VAL A 179 6.00 2.88 -6.00
N THR A 180 7.05 3.67 -6.19
CA THR A 180 6.95 5.10 -6.45
C THR A 180 8.14 5.60 -7.30
N GLY A 181 8.07 6.85 -7.77
CA GLY A 181 9.08 7.51 -8.59
C GLY A 181 8.47 8.65 -9.41
N SER A 182 9.11 9.01 -10.51
CA SER A 182 8.51 9.80 -11.59
C SER A 182 7.51 8.95 -12.40
N PRO A 183 6.63 9.57 -13.22
CA PRO A 183 5.71 8.82 -14.08
C PRO A 183 6.40 7.79 -15.00
N GLY A 184 7.55 8.16 -15.58
CA GLY A 184 8.33 7.24 -16.43
C GLY A 184 8.91 6.06 -15.64
N GLU A 185 9.42 6.30 -14.43
CA GLU A 185 9.92 5.23 -13.56
C GLU A 185 8.78 4.32 -13.09
N VAL A 186 7.58 4.85 -12.84
CA VAL A 186 6.40 4.03 -12.51
C VAL A 186 5.96 3.15 -13.68
N ALA A 187 6.01 3.65 -14.91
CA ALA A 187 5.76 2.85 -16.11
C ALA A 187 6.81 1.73 -16.27
N GLU A 188 8.08 2.03 -15.98
CA GLU A 188 9.15 1.02 -15.97
C GLU A 188 8.94 -0.02 -14.86
N CYS A 189 8.55 0.40 -13.65
CA CYS A 189 8.18 -0.50 -12.57
C CYS A 189 7.08 -1.48 -13.02
N TYR A 190 6.02 -0.97 -13.66
CA TYR A 190 4.95 -1.81 -14.20
C TYR A 190 5.48 -2.85 -15.19
N ALA A 191 6.33 -2.44 -16.15
CA ALA A 191 6.88 -3.36 -17.14
C ALA A 191 7.72 -4.49 -16.50
N ARG A 192 8.51 -4.17 -15.47
CA ARG A 192 9.31 -5.16 -14.73
C ARG A 192 8.45 -6.11 -13.90
N ILE A 193 7.43 -5.59 -13.20
CA ILE A 193 6.48 -6.42 -12.43
C ILE A 193 5.72 -7.36 -13.36
N LEU A 194 5.25 -6.84 -14.51
CA LEU A 194 4.55 -7.64 -15.51
C LEU A 194 5.44 -8.76 -16.08
N ALA A 195 6.69 -8.44 -16.44
CA ALA A 195 7.63 -9.44 -16.95
C ALA A 195 7.80 -10.60 -15.96
N VAL A 196 7.98 -10.29 -14.68
CA VAL A 196 8.10 -11.28 -13.60
C VAL A 196 6.80 -12.06 -13.42
N SER A 197 5.63 -11.41 -13.48
CA SER A 197 4.33 -12.08 -13.42
C SER A 197 4.13 -13.11 -14.53
N LEU A 198 4.64 -12.83 -15.74
CA LEU A 198 4.54 -13.70 -16.91
C LEU A 198 5.64 -14.80 -16.95
N GLY A 199 6.49 -14.91 -15.93
CA GLY A 199 7.59 -15.89 -15.88
C GLY A 199 8.89 -15.40 -16.53
N GLY A 200 8.93 -14.17 -17.03
CA GLY A 200 10.17 -13.54 -17.49
C GLY A 200 11.12 -13.29 -16.32
N GLY A 201 12.38 -13.72 -16.46
CA GLY A 201 13.43 -13.37 -15.50
C GLY A 201 13.73 -11.87 -15.51
N ALA A 202 14.13 -11.33 -14.37
CA ALA A 202 14.49 -9.91 -14.19
C ALA A 202 15.51 -9.37 -15.21
N GLY A 203 16.32 -10.24 -15.82
CA GLY A 203 17.30 -9.88 -16.85
C GLY A 203 16.76 -9.55 -18.25
N ALA A 204 15.48 -9.84 -18.55
CA ALA A 204 14.93 -9.63 -19.89
C ALA A 204 14.53 -8.17 -20.19
N ALA A 205 14.27 -7.36 -19.16
CA ALA A 205 13.81 -5.98 -19.32
C ALA A 205 14.89 -5.03 -19.88
N ALA A 206 16.18 -5.36 -19.74
CA ALA A 206 17.29 -4.54 -20.24
C ALA A 206 17.41 -4.52 -21.78
N ALA A 207 16.77 -5.47 -22.49
CA ALA A 207 16.81 -5.52 -23.95
C ALA A 207 15.67 -4.74 -24.63
N ALA A 208 14.63 -4.34 -23.88
CA ALA A 208 13.45 -3.66 -24.43
C ALA A 208 13.59 -2.12 -24.50
N SER A 209 14.68 -1.55 -24.01
CA SER A 209 14.95 -0.11 -23.95
C SER A 209 15.96 0.36 -25.02
N SER A 210 15.82 -0.12 -26.26
CA SER A 210 16.49 0.51 -27.42
C SER A 210 15.53 1.45 -28.14
N PRO A 211 15.85 2.75 -28.31
CA PRO A 211 14.98 3.67 -29.02
C PRO A 211 14.94 3.32 -30.50
N THR A 212 13.71 3.25 -31.02
CA THR A 212 13.36 3.11 -32.43
C THR A 212 14.25 4.00 -33.31
N ARG A 213 15.10 3.36 -34.12
CA ARG A 213 15.89 4.03 -35.17
C ARG A 213 14.92 4.58 -36.21
N LEU A 214 14.81 5.90 -36.27
CA LEU A 214 14.13 6.66 -37.32
C LEU A 214 14.63 6.17 -38.69
N HIS A 215 13.70 5.66 -39.51
CA HIS A 215 13.91 5.38 -40.93
C HIS A 215 14.11 6.72 -41.66
N GLN A 216 15.34 6.99 -42.09
CA GLN A 216 15.58 7.87 -43.23
C GLN A 216 15.52 7.01 -44.49
N SER A 217 14.57 7.34 -45.37
CA SER A 217 14.49 6.81 -46.73
C SER A 217 15.69 7.29 -47.53
N THR A 218 16.49 6.35 -48.03
CA THR A 218 17.39 6.59 -49.17
C THR A 218 17.13 5.53 -50.24
N THR A 219 16.90 6.05 -51.43
CA THR A 219 16.43 5.43 -52.66
C THR A 219 17.37 4.33 -53.17
N THR A 220 16.76 3.23 -53.58
CA THR A 220 17.36 2.12 -54.32
C THR A 220 17.93 2.59 -55.67
N THR A 221 19.15 2.17 -56.01
CA THR A 221 19.56 1.97 -57.40
C THR A 221 20.34 0.66 -57.46
N THR A 222 19.66 -0.36 -58.00
CA THR A 222 20.18 -1.68 -58.32
C THR A 222 20.92 -1.63 -59.65
N SER A 223 22.17 -2.07 -59.68
CA SER A 223 22.85 -2.50 -60.90
C SER A 223 23.06 -4.01 -60.85
N PHE A 224 22.47 -4.69 -61.84
CA PHE A 224 22.65 -6.10 -62.12
C PHE A 224 24.03 -6.34 -62.74
N THR A 225 24.76 -7.35 -62.28
CA THR A 225 25.77 -8.03 -63.10
C THR A 225 25.77 -9.52 -62.78
N THR A 226 25.48 -10.29 -63.83
CA THR A 226 25.43 -11.74 -63.92
C THR A 226 26.85 -12.32 -64.02
N GLN A 227 27.21 -13.25 -63.13
CA GLN A 227 28.26 -14.25 -63.42
C GLN A 227 27.87 -15.64 -62.89
N THR A 228 28.20 -16.62 -63.72
CA THR A 228 27.89 -18.05 -63.71
C THR A 228 28.70 -18.85 -62.68
N PRO A 229 28.25 -20.07 -62.30
CA PRO A 229 28.83 -20.84 -61.20
C PRO A 229 29.95 -21.79 -61.66
N SER A 230 31.05 -21.85 -60.89
CA SER A 230 32.07 -22.90 -60.97
C SER A 230 31.90 -23.89 -59.81
N GLN A 231 32.15 -25.17 -60.10
CA GLN A 231 31.85 -26.34 -59.27
C GLN A 231 32.97 -26.72 -58.28
N HIS A 232 32.56 -27.50 -57.26
CA HIS A 232 33.30 -28.37 -56.31
C HIS A 232 33.69 -27.82 -54.92
N PRO A 233 33.75 -28.68 -53.86
CA PRO A 233 32.99 -29.92 -53.58
C PRO A 233 32.25 -29.86 -52.21
N ARG A 234 31.41 -30.87 -51.97
CA ARG A 234 30.57 -31.04 -50.78
C ARG A 234 31.39 -31.38 -49.54
N ASP A 235 31.38 -30.49 -48.56
CA ASP A 235 31.67 -30.84 -47.17
C ASP A 235 30.37 -31.16 -46.43
N SER A 236 30.38 -32.34 -45.83
CA SER A 236 29.28 -32.94 -45.07
C SER A 236 29.14 -32.26 -43.71
N GLN A 237 28.37 -31.17 -43.65
CA GLN A 237 27.89 -30.62 -42.38
C GLN A 237 26.68 -31.42 -41.90
N SER A 238 26.91 -32.25 -40.89
CA SER A 238 25.87 -32.87 -40.07
C SER A 238 24.94 -31.77 -39.51
N PRO A 239 23.61 -31.87 -39.65
CA PRO A 239 22.73 -30.84 -39.13
C PRO A 239 22.77 -30.90 -37.60
N CYS A 240 23.33 -29.86 -36.98
CA CYS A 240 23.18 -29.61 -35.55
C CYS A 240 21.68 -29.67 -35.21
N ARG A 241 21.26 -30.76 -34.57
CA ARG A 241 19.96 -30.88 -33.94
C ARG A 241 19.86 -29.74 -32.93
N ARG A 242 19.17 -28.66 -33.30
CA ARG A 242 18.62 -27.75 -32.30
C ARG A 242 17.77 -28.60 -31.38
N GLY A 243 18.14 -28.65 -30.11
CA GLY A 243 17.31 -29.27 -29.07
C GLY A 243 15.90 -28.69 -29.14
N PRO A 244 14.90 -29.41 -28.62
CA PRO A 244 13.54 -28.90 -28.57
C PRO A 244 13.55 -27.50 -27.94
N PRO A 245 12.76 -26.54 -28.47
CA PRO A 245 12.67 -25.22 -27.87
C PRO A 245 12.33 -25.40 -26.39
N THR A 246 13.12 -24.76 -25.52
CA THR A 246 12.80 -24.71 -24.09
C THR A 246 11.37 -24.20 -23.95
N PRO A 247 10.50 -24.91 -23.20
CA PRO A 247 9.14 -24.44 -23.01
C PRO A 247 9.17 -23.02 -22.44
N PRO A 248 8.21 -22.17 -22.83
CA PRO A 248 8.13 -20.82 -22.29
C PRO A 248 8.07 -20.91 -20.76
N PRO A 249 8.73 -19.99 -20.04
CA PRO A 249 8.69 -20.01 -18.58
C PRO A 249 7.24 -19.93 -18.12
N LEU A 250 6.90 -20.75 -17.13
CA LEU A 250 5.56 -20.77 -16.56
C LEU A 250 5.30 -19.46 -15.79
N PRO A 251 4.06 -18.93 -15.83
CA PRO A 251 3.68 -17.78 -15.02
C PRO A 251 3.98 -18.00 -13.54
N LEU A 252 4.24 -16.91 -12.82
CA LEU A 252 4.49 -17.02 -11.39
C LEU A 252 3.25 -17.58 -10.65
N PRO A 253 3.44 -18.56 -9.76
CA PRO A 253 2.36 -19.14 -8.93
C PRO A 253 1.69 -18.16 -7.97
N LEU A 254 2.41 -17.10 -7.59
CA LEU A 254 1.88 -16.01 -6.79
C LEU A 254 1.43 -14.92 -7.75
N PRO A 255 0.11 -14.63 -7.85
CA PRO A 255 -0.38 -13.52 -8.65
C PRO A 255 0.24 -12.20 -8.18
N LEU A 256 0.64 -11.35 -9.12
CA LEU A 256 1.16 -10.02 -8.81
C LEU A 256 0.13 -8.94 -9.13
N ALA A 257 0.12 -7.90 -8.32
CA ALA A 257 -0.52 -6.63 -8.59
C ALA A 257 0.48 -5.50 -8.33
N MET A 258 0.24 -4.33 -8.90
CA MET A 258 1.05 -3.14 -8.65
C MET A 258 0.24 -2.11 -7.86
N GLU A 259 0.84 -1.51 -6.83
CA GLU A 259 0.31 -0.33 -6.16
C GLU A 259 1.26 0.85 -6.37
N ILE A 260 0.77 1.98 -6.87
CA ILE A 260 1.54 3.22 -6.94
C ILE A 260 1.28 4.02 -5.67
N ASN A 261 2.33 4.30 -4.90
CA ASN A 261 2.22 5.13 -3.71
C ASN A 261 2.35 6.62 -4.08
N LEU A 262 1.25 7.36 -3.96
CA LEU A 262 1.16 8.76 -4.38
C LEU A 262 0.97 9.73 -3.21
N SER A 263 1.09 9.26 -1.97
CA SER A 263 0.77 10.03 -0.77
C SER A 263 1.97 10.74 -0.12
N CYS A 264 3.18 10.44 -0.58
CA CYS A 264 4.40 11.08 -0.13
C CYS A 264 4.92 12.00 -1.26
N PRO A 265 5.71 13.05 -0.93
CA PRO A 265 6.35 13.85 -1.97
C PRO A 265 7.33 12.94 -2.73
N ASN A 266 6.95 12.56 -3.94
CA ASN A 266 7.81 11.78 -4.85
C ASN A 266 8.94 12.65 -5.42
N ILE A 267 8.79 13.97 -5.31
CA ILE A 267 9.76 14.99 -5.68
C ILE A 267 9.95 15.91 -4.46
N PRO A 268 11.20 16.14 -3.99
CA PRO A 268 11.46 17.06 -2.88
C PRO A 268 10.86 18.45 -3.11
N GLY A 269 10.21 19.00 -2.09
CA GLY A 269 9.62 20.35 -2.13
C GLY A 269 8.26 20.47 -2.82
N LEU A 270 7.72 19.39 -3.39
CA LEU A 270 6.38 19.37 -3.98
C LEU A 270 5.36 18.66 -3.09
N SER A 271 4.09 19.03 -3.21
CA SER A 271 2.99 18.31 -2.59
C SER A 271 2.90 16.87 -3.14
N PRO A 272 2.46 15.89 -2.32
CA PRO A 272 2.19 14.53 -2.81
C PRO A 272 1.27 14.51 -4.04
N PRO A 273 1.57 13.72 -5.09
CA PRO A 273 0.76 13.70 -6.32
C PRO A 273 -0.68 13.22 -6.15
N GLY A 274 -0.97 12.50 -5.05
CA GLY A 274 -2.31 12.05 -4.69
C GLY A 274 -3.20 13.14 -4.12
N TYR A 275 -2.64 14.30 -3.72
CA TYR A 275 -3.46 15.49 -3.49
C TYR A 275 -3.80 16.17 -4.82
N PRO A 276 -5.01 16.74 -4.96
CA PRO A 276 -5.31 17.61 -6.08
C PRO A 276 -4.26 18.72 -6.18
N SER A 277 -3.85 19.08 -7.39
CA SER A 277 -2.96 20.22 -7.59
C SER A 277 -3.63 21.46 -7.01
N SER A 278 -2.99 22.09 -6.02
CA SER A 278 -3.37 23.43 -5.59
C SER A 278 -3.03 24.36 -6.75
N SER A 279 -4.04 24.76 -7.52
CA SER A 279 -3.94 25.89 -8.46
C SER A 279 -3.69 27.16 -7.64
N SER A 280 -2.45 27.34 -7.20
CA SER A 280 -2.00 28.48 -6.42
C SER A 280 -0.60 28.89 -6.89
N ALA A 281 -0.46 29.02 -8.20
CA ALA A 281 0.38 30.07 -8.77
C ALA A 281 -0.57 31.00 -9.52
N SER A 282 -0.95 32.08 -8.85
CA SER A 282 -1.45 33.29 -9.50
C SER A 282 -0.35 33.83 -10.41
N SER A 283 -0.27 33.33 -11.65
CA SER A 283 0.38 34.05 -12.74
C SER A 283 -0.67 34.92 -13.40
N SER A 284 -0.84 36.12 -12.87
CA SER A 284 -1.48 37.23 -13.56
C SER A 284 -0.70 37.54 -14.85
N SER A 285 -1.17 37.09 -16.00
CA SER A 285 -1.22 37.85 -17.27
C SER A 285 -1.69 36.95 -18.44
N PRO A 286 -2.70 37.38 -19.23
CA PRO A 286 -2.99 36.78 -20.52
C PRO A 286 -2.05 37.42 -21.55
N SER A 287 -1.09 36.66 -22.07
CA SER A 287 -0.34 37.07 -23.26
C SER A 287 -0.07 35.88 -24.14
N SER A 288 -0.73 35.90 -25.29
CA SER A 288 -0.57 35.01 -26.43
C SER A 288 0.89 34.96 -26.89
N SER A 289 1.47 33.77 -26.97
CA SER A 289 2.40 33.39 -28.05
C SER A 289 2.90 31.96 -27.85
N SER A 290 2.78 31.20 -28.94
CA SER A 290 3.46 29.94 -29.19
C SER A 290 4.98 30.05 -29.02
N SER A 291 5.55 29.22 -28.14
CA SER A 291 6.95 28.78 -28.25
C SER A 291 7.13 27.42 -27.55
N LEU A 292 7.82 26.52 -28.25
CA LEU A 292 8.30 25.26 -27.72
C LEU A 292 9.32 25.51 -26.59
N GLY A 293 9.32 24.66 -25.57
CA GLY A 293 10.47 24.47 -24.68
C GLY A 293 10.24 24.86 -23.23
N GLY A 294 9.60 23.98 -22.47
CA GLY A 294 9.57 24.02 -21.01
C GLY A 294 8.92 22.75 -20.46
N SER A 295 9.73 21.82 -19.92
CA SER A 295 9.23 20.58 -19.31
C SER A 295 8.40 20.90 -18.07
N SER A 296 7.08 21.01 -18.22
CA SER A 296 6.13 21.01 -17.11
C SER A 296 6.05 19.60 -16.52
N SER A 297 7.01 19.26 -15.67
CA SER A 297 6.96 18.11 -14.73
C SER A 297 5.77 18.29 -13.78
N SER A 298 4.57 18.00 -14.24
CA SER A 298 3.38 18.07 -13.40
C SER A 298 3.32 16.80 -12.55
N SER A 299 3.70 16.93 -11.28
CA SER A 299 3.46 15.97 -10.18
C SER A 299 1.95 15.82 -9.90
N SER A 300 1.17 15.56 -10.95
CA SER A 300 -0.28 15.39 -10.90
C SER A 300 -0.60 13.91 -11.06
N LEU A 301 -1.61 13.42 -10.34
CA LEU A 301 -2.15 12.06 -10.49
C LEU A 301 -2.34 11.66 -11.97
N ARG A 302 -2.80 12.60 -12.81
CA ARG A 302 -3.02 12.38 -14.25
C ARG A 302 -1.75 11.96 -14.99
N ALA A 303 -0.60 12.55 -14.68
CA ALA A 303 0.67 12.21 -15.33
C ALA A 303 1.10 10.76 -15.02
N PHE A 304 0.93 10.33 -13.76
CA PHE A 304 1.21 8.96 -13.34
C PHE A 304 0.30 7.95 -14.05
N LEU A 305 -1.02 8.23 -14.10
CA LEU A 305 -1.97 7.34 -14.74
C LEU A 305 -1.81 7.30 -16.26
N ALA A 306 -1.45 8.42 -16.89
CA ALA A 306 -1.19 8.49 -18.34
C ALA A 306 0.08 7.75 -18.78
N ALA A 307 1.03 7.54 -17.87
CA ALA A 307 2.24 6.77 -18.15
C ALA A 307 2.00 5.24 -18.15
N LEU A 308 0.86 4.79 -17.62
CA LEU A 308 0.50 3.37 -17.55
C LEU A 308 -0.28 2.92 -18.79
N PRO A 309 -0.27 1.60 -19.10
CA PRO A 309 -1.11 1.08 -20.18
C PRO A 309 -2.59 1.26 -19.86
N ARG A 310 -3.37 1.53 -20.92
CA ARG A 310 -4.84 1.62 -20.81
C ARG A 310 -5.50 0.28 -20.51
N GLU A 311 -4.86 -0.82 -20.92
CA GLU A 311 -5.35 -2.19 -20.72
C GLU A 311 -4.25 -2.99 -20.01
N PRO A 312 -4.12 -2.84 -18.68
CA PRO A 312 -3.10 -3.55 -17.93
C PRO A 312 -3.42 -5.05 -17.85
N LEU A 313 -2.37 -5.87 -17.82
CA LEU A 313 -2.49 -7.34 -17.72
C LEU A 313 -2.45 -7.84 -16.28
N ILE A 314 -2.00 -6.99 -15.35
CA ILE A 314 -2.04 -7.23 -13.90
C ILE A 314 -2.84 -6.11 -13.23
N PRO A 315 -3.47 -6.35 -12.07
CA PRO A 315 -4.20 -5.30 -11.36
C PRO A 315 -3.29 -4.13 -10.99
N ILE A 316 -3.75 -2.90 -11.21
CA ILE A 316 -3.06 -1.68 -10.79
C ILE A 316 -3.94 -0.94 -9.79
N GLY A 317 -3.34 -0.44 -8.73
CA GLY A 317 -4.00 0.48 -7.81
C GLY A 317 -3.12 1.64 -7.40
N ILE A 318 -3.75 2.59 -6.70
CA ILE A 318 -3.08 3.78 -6.17
C ILE A 318 -3.31 3.89 -4.67
N LYS A 319 -2.26 4.22 -3.92
CA LYS A 319 -2.35 4.51 -2.48
C LYS A 319 -2.43 6.02 -2.27
N LEU A 320 -3.55 6.44 -1.70
CA LEU A 320 -3.94 7.84 -1.58
C LEU A 320 -3.53 8.41 -0.23
N PRO A 321 -3.18 9.71 -0.15
CA PRO A 321 -3.10 10.41 1.13
C PRO A 321 -4.50 10.57 1.74
N PRO A 322 -4.61 10.90 3.03
CA PRO A 322 -5.91 11.23 3.62
C PRO A 322 -6.41 12.58 3.11
N TYR A 323 -7.67 12.62 2.70
CA TYR A 323 -8.41 13.84 2.38
C TYR A 323 -9.20 14.33 3.59
N THR A 324 -9.30 15.64 3.72
CA THR A 324 -9.92 16.33 4.87
C THR A 324 -11.10 17.23 4.47
N TYR A 325 -11.35 17.42 3.16
CA TYR A 325 -12.50 18.17 2.64
C TYR A 325 -13.03 17.57 1.33
N ALA A 326 -14.32 17.80 1.04
CA ALA A 326 -15.08 17.06 0.02
C ALA A 326 -14.58 17.31 -1.41
N GLU A 327 -14.10 18.51 -1.71
CA GLU A 327 -13.60 18.89 -3.03
C GLU A 327 -12.42 18.02 -3.48
N GLN A 328 -11.62 17.49 -2.54
CA GLN A 328 -10.51 16.59 -2.86
C GLN A 328 -11.02 15.27 -3.43
N ILE A 329 -12.07 14.70 -2.85
CA ILE A 329 -12.72 13.47 -3.31
C ILE A 329 -13.36 13.69 -4.69
N SER A 330 -14.05 14.83 -4.88
CA SER A 330 -14.67 15.18 -6.17
C SER A 330 -13.64 15.37 -7.28
N SER A 331 -12.52 16.05 -6.99
CA SER A 331 -11.41 16.24 -7.93
C SER A 331 -10.72 14.92 -8.29
N LEU A 332 -10.54 14.03 -7.30
CA LEU A 332 -10.06 12.67 -7.54
C LEU A 332 -10.99 11.93 -8.49
N GLY A 333 -12.29 11.87 -8.19
CA GLY A 333 -13.28 11.20 -9.04
C GLY A 333 -13.27 11.69 -10.49
N ALA A 334 -13.17 13.02 -10.68
CA ALA A 334 -13.05 13.61 -12.01
C ALA A 334 -11.81 13.10 -12.77
N THR A 335 -10.68 12.94 -12.08
CA THR A 335 -9.45 12.40 -12.67
C THR A 335 -9.59 10.90 -12.96
N LEU A 336 -10.12 10.11 -12.02
CA LEU A 336 -10.20 8.66 -12.16
C LEU A 336 -11.07 8.20 -13.33
N ARG A 337 -12.12 8.95 -13.69
CA ARG A 337 -13.00 8.62 -14.83
C ARG A 337 -12.24 8.42 -16.14
N ASP A 338 -11.23 9.24 -16.39
CA ASP A 338 -10.43 9.17 -17.61
C ASP A 338 -9.50 7.94 -17.65
N PHE A 339 -9.30 7.29 -16.50
CA PHE A 339 -8.39 6.14 -16.32
C PHE A 339 -9.08 4.93 -15.71
N ALA A 340 -10.41 4.86 -15.79
CA ALA A 340 -11.20 3.78 -15.22
C ALA A 340 -10.79 2.39 -15.75
N ALA A 341 -10.39 2.32 -17.02
CA ALA A 341 -9.90 1.09 -17.65
C ALA A 341 -8.48 0.67 -17.17
N THR A 342 -7.73 1.59 -16.56
CA THR A 342 -6.37 1.35 -16.06
C THR A 342 -6.35 0.89 -14.61
N LEU A 343 -7.34 1.28 -13.80
CA LEU A 343 -7.30 1.08 -12.34
C LEU A 343 -8.27 0.01 -11.85
N SER A 344 -7.74 -0.86 -11.00
CA SER A 344 -8.45 -1.97 -10.36
C SER A 344 -8.82 -1.67 -8.90
N PHE A 345 -8.00 -0.89 -8.19
CA PHE A 345 -8.25 -0.59 -6.77
C PHE A 345 -7.64 0.74 -6.32
N VAL A 346 -8.11 1.24 -5.18
CA VAL A 346 -7.51 2.35 -4.42
C VAL A 346 -7.25 1.90 -3.00
N THR A 347 -6.14 2.34 -2.40
CA THR A 347 -5.80 2.10 -0.99
C THR A 347 -5.96 3.40 -0.22
N ALA A 348 -6.84 3.41 0.78
CA ALA A 348 -7.23 4.59 1.54
C ALA A 348 -7.17 4.32 3.06
N THR A 349 -6.25 4.90 3.82
CA THR A 349 -5.31 5.98 3.44
C THR A 349 -3.87 5.67 3.85
N ASN A 350 -2.94 6.44 3.28
CA ASN A 350 -1.63 6.60 3.91
C ASN A 350 -1.75 7.46 5.19
N THR A 351 -0.62 7.68 5.86
CA THR A 351 -0.52 8.44 7.10
C THR A 351 -0.88 9.91 6.90
N LEU A 352 -1.42 10.56 7.94
CA LEU A 352 -1.67 12.01 7.93
C LEU A 352 -0.36 12.77 8.17
N GLY A 353 0.13 13.48 7.15
CA GLY A 353 1.39 14.22 7.22
C GLY A 353 1.34 15.45 8.13
N MET A 354 2.51 16.03 8.39
CA MET A 354 2.69 17.26 9.17
C MET A 354 2.19 17.17 10.63
N CYS A 355 2.13 15.97 11.19
CA CYS A 355 1.86 15.78 12.62
C CYS A 355 3.16 15.81 13.42
N VAL A 356 3.07 16.10 14.73
CA VAL A 356 4.19 16.06 15.68
C VAL A 356 3.75 15.31 16.92
N ALA A 357 4.54 14.31 17.32
CA ALA A 357 4.33 13.52 18.53
C ALA A 357 5.64 12.81 18.92
N GLY A 358 5.90 12.63 20.21
CA GLY A 358 7.06 11.84 20.66
C GLY A 358 8.42 12.32 20.14
N GLY A 359 8.60 13.63 19.89
CA GLY A 359 9.83 14.19 19.33
C GLY A 359 10.08 13.88 17.84
N VAL A 360 9.07 13.35 17.14
CA VAL A 360 9.08 13.08 15.70
C VAL A 360 8.06 13.99 15.03
N GLN A 361 8.46 14.60 13.91
CA GLN A 361 7.52 15.22 12.97
C GLN A 361 7.36 14.28 11.78
N GLY A 362 6.12 14.00 11.38
CA GLY A 362 5.88 13.06 10.29
C GLY A 362 4.42 12.66 10.13
N GLY A 363 4.23 11.47 9.57
CA GLY A 363 2.93 10.87 9.30
C GLY A 363 2.34 10.21 10.54
N LEU A 364 1.18 10.68 11.00
CA LEU A 364 0.37 10.05 12.05
C LEU A 364 -0.42 8.87 11.48
N ALA A 365 -0.44 7.76 12.22
CA ALA A 365 -1.13 6.52 11.88
C ALA A 365 -1.61 5.77 13.14
N GLY A 366 -2.20 4.59 12.93
CA GLY A 366 -2.84 3.79 13.99
C GLY A 366 -4.16 4.40 14.45
N GLU A 367 -4.61 4.09 15.66
CA GLU A 367 -5.97 4.42 16.13
C GLU A 367 -6.30 5.91 16.05
N ALA A 368 -5.32 6.80 16.30
CA ALA A 368 -5.50 8.25 16.19
C ALA A 368 -5.91 8.71 14.78
N LEU A 369 -5.57 7.94 13.74
CA LEU A 369 -5.97 8.20 12.34
C LEU A 369 -7.33 7.58 11.99
N HIS A 370 -7.83 6.63 12.77
CA HIS A 370 -8.96 5.77 12.38
C HIS A 370 -10.22 6.53 11.95
N PRO A 371 -10.71 7.56 12.69
CA PRO A 371 -11.91 8.28 12.29
C PRO A 371 -11.76 8.97 10.92
N LEU A 372 -10.59 9.55 10.63
CA LEU A 372 -10.31 10.17 9.34
C LEU A 372 -10.24 9.12 8.21
N ALA A 373 -9.65 7.96 8.48
CA ALA A 373 -9.59 6.85 7.54
C ALA A 373 -10.99 6.33 7.18
N LEU A 374 -11.87 6.13 8.17
CA LEU A 374 -13.26 5.73 7.95
C LEU A 374 -14.02 6.75 7.07
N GLY A 375 -13.83 8.04 7.33
CA GLY A 375 -14.41 9.11 6.52
C GLY A 375 -13.93 9.08 5.06
N ASN A 376 -12.63 8.84 4.85
CA ASN A 376 -12.05 8.71 3.51
C ASN A 376 -12.59 7.49 2.76
N VAL A 377 -12.63 6.32 3.38
CA VAL A 377 -13.17 5.09 2.78
C VAL A 377 -14.64 5.27 2.42
N THR A 378 -15.43 5.85 3.33
CA THR A 378 -16.85 6.15 3.10
C THR A 378 -17.04 7.10 1.93
N ALA A 379 -16.30 8.20 1.89
CA ALA A 379 -16.40 9.20 0.83
C ALA A 379 -15.96 8.64 -0.53
N LEU A 380 -14.88 7.85 -0.57
CA LEU A 380 -14.41 7.17 -1.77
C LEU A 380 -15.44 6.17 -2.28
N ARG A 381 -15.96 5.29 -1.42
CA ARG A 381 -16.96 4.29 -1.83
C ARG A 381 -18.20 4.96 -2.41
N ARG A 382 -18.74 5.97 -1.73
CA ARG A 382 -19.88 6.77 -2.23
C ARG A 382 -19.59 7.42 -3.58
N MET A 383 -18.41 8.02 -3.72
CA MET A 383 -17.99 8.65 -4.98
C MET A 383 -17.88 7.62 -6.12
N LEU A 384 -17.26 6.46 -5.88
CA LEU A 384 -17.11 5.39 -6.87
C LEU A 384 -18.46 4.74 -7.24
N ASP A 385 -19.43 4.71 -6.33
CA ASP A 385 -20.77 4.16 -6.58
C ASP A 385 -21.77 5.13 -7.22
N SER A 386 -21.43 6.42 -7.32
CA SER A 386 -22.36 7.43 -7.79
C SER A 386 -22.77 7.22 -9.25
N SER A 387 -24.06 6.93 -9.48
CA SER A 387 -24.63 6.70 -10.81
C SER A 387 -24.67 7.94 -11.71
N SER A 388 -24.52 9.14 -11.16
CA SER A 388 -24.68 10.38 -11.94
C SER A 388 -23.52 10.70 -12.88
N ASN A 389 -22.34 10.06 -12.69
CA ASN A 389 -21.14 10.28 -13.51
C ASN A 389 -20.05 9.22 -13.35
N ASN A 390 -20.14 8.31 -12.37
CA ASN A 390 -19.05 7.42 -11.96
C ASN A 390 -19.41 5.94 -12.12
N GLU A 391 -20.41 5.58 -12.93
CA GLU A 391 -20.76 4.17 -13.17
C GLU A 391 -19.55 3.36 -13.66
N VAL A 392 -18.71 3.97 -14.51
CA VAL A 392 -17.46 3.40 -15.02
C VAL A 392 -16.41 3.16 -13.94
N LEU A 393 -16.57 3.70 -12.73
CA LEU A 393 -15.64 3.56 -11.60
C LEU A 393 -16.09 2.53 -10.56
N ARG A 394 -17.31 2.01 -10.65
CA ARG A 394 -17.90 1.12 -9.64
C ARG A 394 -17.08 -0.14 -9.39
N HIS A 395 -16.36 -0.61 -10.40
CA HIS A 395 -15.50 -1.80 -10.33
C HIS A 395 -14.22 -1.60 -9.53
N ILE A 396 -13.86 -0.36 -9.19
CA ILE A 396 -12.65 -0.06 -8.43
C ILE A 396 -12.87 -0.49 -6.97
N ALA A 397 -12.05 -1.43 -6.51
CA ALA A 397 -12.04 -1.89 -5.12
C ALA A 397 -11.45 -0.83 -4.19
N VAL A 398 -11.95 -0.73 -2.97
CA VAL A 398 -11.39 0.15 -1.93
C VAL A 398 -10.70 -0.70 -0.87
N LEU A 399 -9.38 -0.59 -0.75
CA LEU A 399 -8.62 -1.20 0.34
C LEU A 399 -8.53 -0.21 1.50
N GLY A 400 -9.28 -0.47 2.58
CA GLY A 400 -9.37 0.41 3.74
C GLY A 400 -8.19 0.23 4.69
N VAL A 401 -7.53 1.31 5.06
CA VAL A 401 -6.29 1.33 5.85
C VAL A 401 -6.33 2.49 6.83
N GLY A 402 -6.07 2.20 8.10
CA GLY A 402 -5.90 3.22 9.14
C GLY A 402 -6.50 2.77 10.47
N GLY A 403 -5.65 2.58 11.48
CA GLY A 403 -6.08 2.38 12.87
C GLY A 403 -6.90 1.14 13.20
N VAL A 404 -6.80 0.09 12.39
CA VAL A 404 -7.42 -1.21 12.70
C VAL A 404 -6.44 -2.03 13.55
N VAL A 405 -6.86 -2.40 14.76
CA VAL A 405 -6.07 -3.18 15.73
C VAL A 405 -6.78 -4.46 16.20
N ASP A 406 -8.06 -4.60 15.89
CA ASP A 406 -8.95 -5.68 16.34
C ASP A 406 -10.14 -5.90 15.37
N ALA A 407 -11.01 -6.85 15.70
CA ALA A 407 -12.20 -7.16 14.90
C ALA A 407 -13.21 -6.01 14.82
N GLN A 408 -13.32 -5.14 15.82
CA GLN A 408 -14.27 -4.02 15.77
C GLN A 408 -13.79 -2.94 14.81
N GLY A 409 -12.50 -2.58 14.85
CA GLY A 409 -11.86 -1.73 13.85
C GLY A 409 -12.00 -2.30 12.45
N TYR A 410 -11.83 -3.60 12.29
CA TYR A 410 -12.05 -4.29 11.02
C TYR A 410 -13.49 -4.11 10.52
N ARG A 411 -14.50 -4.44 11.35
CA ARG A 411 -15.93 -4.30 10.98
C ARG A 411 -16.28 -2.87 10.59
N ARG A 412 -15.86 -1.87 11.38
CA ARG A 412 -16.06 -0.44 11.03
C ARG A 412 -15.47 -0.09 9.66
N MET A 413 -14.27 -0.59 9.36
CA MET A 413 -13.62 -0.34 8.07
C MET A 413 -14.36 -1.02 6.91
N ARG A 414 -14.89 -2.23 7.11
CA ARG A 414 -15.75 -2.95 6.15
C ARG A 414 -17.06 -2.21 5.91
N GLU A 415 -17.73 -1.80 6.98
CA GLU A 415 -18.98 -1.02 6.95
C GLU A 415 -18.81 0.33 6.27
N ALA A 416 -17.64 0.98 6.40
CA ALA A 416 -17.30 2.19 5.67
C ALA A 416 -17.21 2.00 4.15
N GLY A 417 -17.10 0.75 3.67
CA GLY A 417 -17.07 0.41 2.24
C GLY A 417 -15.77 -0.20 1.74
N ALA A 418 -14.87 -0.63 2.64
CA ALA A 418 -13.64 -1.32 2.24
C ALA A 418 -13.90 -2.76 1.78
N GLU A 419 -13.33 -3.15 0.64
CA GLU A 419 -13.33 -4.50 0.08
C GLU A 419 -12.20 -5.40 0.62
N ALA A 420 -11.16 -4.82 1.20
CA ALA A 420 -10.27 -5.50 2.14
C ALA A 420 -9.64 -4.49 3.11
N VAL A 421 -9.11 -4.97 4.23
CA VAL A 421 -8.58 -4.12 5.31
C VAL A 421 -7.08 -4.30 5.48
N GLY A 422 -6.31 -3.22 5.30
CA GLY A 422 -4.87 -3.22 5.41
C GLY A 422 -4.37 -2.76 6.78
N LEU A 423 -3.38 -3.48 7.32
CA LEU A 423 -2.74 -3.19 8.62
C LEU A 423 -1.31 -2.67 8.47
N ALA A 424 -0.93 -1.75 9.36
CA ALA A 424 0.42 -1.19 9.47
C ALA A 424 0.83 -1.10 10.95
N THR A 425 0.40 -0.06 11.67
CA THR A 425 0.79 0.16 13.08
C THR A 425 0.58 -1.07 13.95
N ALA A 426 -0.58 -1.73 13.84
CA ALA A 426 -0.89 -2.93 14.61
C ALA A 426 0.03 -4.12 14.28
N LEU A 427 0.42 -4.27 13.01
CA LEU A 427 1.44 -5.25 12.59
C LEU A 427 2.81 -4.89 13.20
N GLY A 428 3.14 -3.60 13.29
CA GLY A 428 4.37 -3.16 13.94
C GLY A 428 4.42 -3.40 15.44
N VAL A 429 3.27 -3.30 16.13
CA VAL A 429 3.17 -3.48 17.58
C VAL A 429 3.08 -4.97 17.95
N HIS A 430 2.29 -5.74 17.21
CA HIS A 430 1.93 -7.11 17.59
C HIS A 430 2.53 -8.18 16.67
N GLY A 431 3.31 -7.80 15.66
CA GLY A 431 3.79 -8.71 14.64
C GLY A 431 2.64 -9.34 13.83
N VAL A 432 2.92 -10.46 13.17
CA VAL A 432 1.95 -11.16 12.30
C VAL A 432 0.76 -11.76 13.07
N ASP A 433 0.84 -11.85 14.40
CA ASP A 433 -0.22 -12.41 15.23
C ASP A 433 -1.47 -11.53 15.30
N VAL A 434 -1.36 -10.23 14.99
CA VAL A 434 -2.54 -9.35 14.89
C VAL A 434 -3.57 -9.88 13.90
N PHE A 435 -3.12 -10.48 12.79
CA PHE A 435 -4.02 -11.02 11.77
C PHE A 435 -4.82 -12.22 12.30
N ARG A 436 -4.16 -13.11 13.04
CA ARG A 436 -4.80 -14.27 13.69
C ARG A 436 -5.74 -13.84 14.81
N LYS A 437 -5.35 -12.82 15.58
CA LYS A 437 -6.20 -12.20 16.62
C LYS A 437 -7.50 -11.69 16.01
N ILE A 438 -7.42 -10.92 14.92
CA ILE A 438 -8.60 -10.39 14.22
C ILE A 438 -9.47 -11.53 13.68
N GLU A 439 -8.88 -12.50 12.96
CA GLU A 439 -9.62 -13.67 12.44
C GLU A 439 -10.37 -14.42 13.55
N ARG A 440 -9.70 -14.68 14.69
CA ARG A 440 -10.29 -15.37 15.84
C ARG A 440 -11.47 -14.58 16.42
N GLN A 441 -11.32 -13.28 16.60
CA GLN A 441 -12.38 -12.41 17.13
C GLN A 441 -13.57 -12.23 16.16
N LEU A 442 -13.32 -12.43 14.85
CA LEU A 442 -14.36 -12.46 13.83
C LEU A 442 -15.02 -13.85 13.72
N GLY A 443 -14.46 -14.90 14.31
CA GLY A 443 -14.92 -16.27 14.05
C GLY A 443 -14.76 -16.69 12.58
N SER A 444 -13.82 -16.07 11.85
CA SER A 444 -13.70 -16.18 10.38
C SER A 444 -14.91 -15.66 9.57
N GLU A 445 -15.78 -14.85 10.17
CA GLU A 445 -16.82 -14.10 9.47
C GLU A 445 -16.21 -12.81 8.89
N TRP A 446 -15.94 -12.83 7.58
CA TRP A 446 -15.15 -11.82 6.87
C TRP A 446 -15.93 -10.66 6.28
#